data_AF-A0AAE6W1H5-F1
#
_entry.id   AF-A0AAE6W1H5-F1
#
_cell.length_a   1.000
_cell.length_b   1.000
_cell.length_c   1.000
_cell.angle_alpha   90.00
_cell.angle_beta   90.00
_cell.angle_gamma   90.00
#
_symmetry.space_group_name_H-M   'P 1'
#
loop_
_entity.id
_entity.type
_entity.pdbx_description
1 polymer ?
#
loop_
_entity_poly.entity_id
_entity_poly.type
_entity_poly.pdbx_seq_one_letter_code
_entity_poly.pdbx_strand_id
1 'polypeptide(L)'
;MNKVVSTIAKTGVAALIFMLASCQKSEPEQLLSIQEDMFEVMQDVKDLSSADKAAKEIFKLREKAGKLNESVREKLESMSPEEKKKYQDRVWGTLMKGEPVKQQLFNKDCYGSSELRKALSGRLDQEYNSNSPF
;
A
#
# COMPACT_ATOMS: atom_id res chain seq x y z
N MET A 1 51.81 25.17 25.38
CA MET A 1 52.24 25.25 23.96
C MET A 1 52.53 23.82 23.53
N ASN A 2 51.99 23.19 22.49
CA ASN A 2 51.10 23.57 21.41
C ASN A 2 50.28 22.34 20.98
N LYS A 3 49.08 22.63 20.47
CA LYS A 3 48.12 21.73 19.80
C LYS A 3 48.79 20.87 18.71
N VAL A 4 48.37 19.61 18.57
CA VAL A 4 47.74 19.11 17.34
C VAL A 4 46.76 17.98 17.71
N VAL A 5 45.51 18.35 17.97
CA VAL A 5 44.35 17.50 17.76
C VAL A 5 43.83 17.87 16.37
N SER A 6 43.86 16.94 15.41
CA SER A 6 43.05 17.02 14.18
C SER A 6 43.29 15.79 13.28
N THR A 7 42.25 14.99 12.96
CA THR A 7 41.67 14.91 11.58
C THR A 7 42.42 13.84 10.74
N ILE A 8 41.88 12.69 10.30
CA ILE A 8 40.57 12.30 9.75
C ILE A 8 40.48 10.76 9.77
N ALA A 9 39.56 10.20 10.56
CA ALA A 9 39.05 8.82 10.38
C ALA A 9 37.56 8.89 10.02
N LYS A 10 37.23 9.70 9.00
CA LYS A 10 35.88 10.13 8.61
C LYS A 10 35.49 9.70 7.18
N THR A 11 36.09 8.63 6.66
CA THR A 11 35.85 8.15 5.27
C THR A 11 35.12 6.82 5.19
N GLY A 12 34.80 6.16 6.30
CA GLY A 12 34.09 4.87 6.30
C GLY A 12 32.56 4.95 6.46
N VAL A 13 32.05 5.97 7.16
CA VAL A 13 30.63 6.01 7.56
C VAL A 13 29.74 6.71 6.52
N ALA A 14 30.27 7.67 5.77
CA ALA A 14 29.49 8.36 4.73
C ALA A 14 29.16 7.43 3.53
N ALA A 15 30.00 6.44 3.24
CA ALA A 15 29.76 5.46 2.18
C ALA A 15 28.64 4.46 2.54
N LEU A 16 28.48 4.11 3.82
CA LEU A 16 27.40 3.23 4.28
C LEU A 16 26.04 3.93 4.32
N ILE A 17 26.01 5.23 4.62
CA ILE A 17 24.75 6.00 4.64
C ILE A 17 24.19 6.19 3.21
N PHE A 18 25.05 6.30 2.19
CA PHE A 18 24.61 6.40 0.79
C PHE A 18 24.07 5.07 0.21
N MET A 19 24.48 3.91 0.75
CA MET A 19 23.95 2.61 0.31
C MET A 19 22.54 2.32 0.84
N LEU A 20 22.18 2.81 2.03
CA LEU A 20 20.83 2.59 2.59
C LEU A 20 19.75 3.50 1.96
N ALA A 21 20.15 4.57 1.28
CA ALA A 21 19.23 5.47 0.59
C ALA A 21 18.72 4.92 -0.77
N SER A 22 19.32 3.86 -1.33
CA SER A 22 18.99 3.36 -2.68
C SER A 22 17.93 2.26 -2.73
N CYS A 23 17.34 1.86 -1.59
CA CYS A 23 16.20 0.92 -1.58
C CYS A 23 14.85 1.65 -1.56
N GLN A 24 14.71 2.75 -2.31
CA GLN A 24 13.38 3.32 -2.58
C GLN A 24 12.64 2.32 -3.47
N LYS A 25 11.62 1.64 -2.92
CA LYS A 25 10.73 0.75 -3.68
C LYS A 25 10.30 1.45 -4.97
N SER A 26 10.39 0.76 -6.09
CA SER A 26 9.87 1.31 -7.35
C SER A 26 8.37 1.58 -7.24
N GLU A 27 7.80 2.51 -8.01
CA GLU A 27 6.36 2.81 -7.93
C GLU A 27 5.45 1.58 -8.12
N PRO A 28 5.74 0.63 -9.05
CA PRO A 28 4.97 -0.61 -9.13
C PRO A 28 5.04 -1.44 -7.84
N GLU A 29 6.19 -1.43 -7.15
CA GLU A 29 6.36 -2.09 -5.86
C GLU A 29 5.68 -1.35 -4.71
N GLN A 30 5.62 -0.02 -4.77
CA GLN A 30 4.84 0.77 -3.83
C GLN A 30 3.35 0.47 -3.98
N LEU A 31 2.84 0.37 -5.21
CA LEU A 31 1.45 0.02 -5.48
C LEU A 31 1.11 -1.38 -4.96
N LEU A 32 1.99 -2.37 -5.18
CA LEU A 32 1.85 -3.70 -4.60
C LEU A 32 1.89 -3.67 -3.07
N SER A 33 2.78 -2.89 -2.47
CA SER A 33 2.87 -2.75 -1.01
C SER A 33 1.58 -2.16 -0.44
N ILE A 34 0.99 -1.16 -1.10
CA ILE A 34 -0.29 -0.58 -0.67
C ILE A 34 -1.42 -1.62 -0.71
N GLN A 35 -1.43 -2.52 -1.70
CA GLN A 35 -2.40 -3.62 -1.74
C GLN A 35 -2.19 -4.60 -0.58
N GLU A 36 -0.93 -4.91 -0.23
CA GLU A 36 -0.62 -5.74 0.94
C GLU A 36 -1.05 -5.05 2.25
N ASP A 37 -0.75 -3.76 2.44
CA ASP A 37 -1.18 -2.97 3.58
C ASP A 37 -2.71 -2.96 3.73
N MET A 38 -3.45 -2.87 2.61
CA MET A 38 -4.91 -2.96 2.63
C MET A 38 -5.40 -4.31 3.15
N PHE A 39 -4.73 -5.42 2.81
CA PHE A 39 -5.08 -6.73 3.32
C PHE A 39 -4.75 -6.90 4.80
N GLU A 40 -3.64 -6.33 5.27
CA GLU A 40 -3.29 -6.32 6.70
C GLU A 40 -4.36 -5.59 7.51
N VAL A 41 -4.76 -4.40 7.08
CA VAL A 41 -5.85 -3.63 7.71
C VAL A 41 -7.16 -4.43 7.74
N MET A 42 -7.46 -5.18 6.69
CA MET A 42 -8.65 -6.03 6.63
C MET A 42 -8.56 -7.28 7.54
N GLN A 43 -7.38 -7.85 7.73
CA GLN A 43 -7.17 -9.00 8.63
C GLN A 43 -7.44 -8.64 10.10
N ASP A 44 -7.13 -7.40 10.48
CA ASP A 44 -7.32 -6.90 11.85
C ASP A 44 -8.77 -6.58 12.20
N VAL A 45 -9.69 -6.66 11.24
CA VAL A 45 -11.13 -6.49 11.48
C VAL A 45 -11.70 -7.71 12.23
N LYS A 46 -12.22 -7.44 13.43
CA LYS A 46 -12.78 -8.45 14.35
C LYS A 46 -14.27 -8.30 14.57
N ASP A 47 -14.78 -7.07 14.42
CA ASP A 47 -16.15 -6.67 14.66
C ASP A 47 -16.52 -5.41 13.84
N LEU A 48 -17.78 -5.01 13.88
CA LEU A 48 -18.28 -3.82 13.15
C LEU A 48 -17.59 -2.51 13.56
N SER A 49 -17.18 -2.34 14.82
CA SER A 49 -16.51 -1.11 15.27
C SER A 49 -15.09 -1.01 14.69
N SER A 50 -14.38 -2.12 14.62
CA SER A 50 -13.08 -2.22 13.95
C SER A 50 -13.20 -2.07 12.43
N ALA A 51 -14.32 -2.49 11.83
CA ALA A 51 -14.59 -2.34 10.40
C ALA A 51 -14.66 -0.87 9.96
N ASP A 52 -15.29 0.01 10.76
CA ASP A 52 -15.37 1.45 10.44
C ASP A 52 -14.01 2.16 10.57
N LYS A 53 -13.17 1.72 11.50
CA LYS A 53 -11.79 2.23 11.62
C LYS A 53 -10.94 1.77 10.43
N ALA A 54 -11.03 0.50 10.09
CA ALA A 54 -10.37 -0.08 8.92
C ALA A 54 -10.81 0.61 7.62
N ALA A 55 -12.08 0.98 7.49
CA ALA A 55 -12.60 1.71 6.32
C ALA A 55 -11.84 3.03 6.06
N LYS A 56 -11.55 3.80 7.11
CA LYS A 56 -10.80 5.07 6.99
C LYS A 56 -9.35 4.85 6.54
N GLU A 57 -8.73 3.78 7.00
CA GLU A 57 -7.35 3.44 6.63
C GLU A 57 -7.28 2.90 5.19
N ILE A 58 -8.22 2.02 4.81
CA ILE A 58 -8.38 1.51 3.46
C ILE A 58 -8.64 2.65 2.47
N PHE A 59 -9.45 3.64 2.85
CA PHE A 59 -9.69 4.83 2.02
C PHE A 59 -8.39 5.60 1.72
N LYS A 60 -7.58 5.90 2.75
CA LYS A 60 -6.29 6.58 2.58
C LYS A 60 -5.33 5.77 1.71
N LEU A 61 -5.31 4.46 1.88
CA LEU A 61 -4.49 3.56 1.06
C LEU A 61 -4.95 3.59 -0.40
N ARG A 62 -6.26 3.59 -0.66
CA ARG A 62 -6.80 3.74 -2.03
C ARG A 62 -6.47 5.08 -2.67
N GLU A 63 -6.54 6.19 -1.93
CA GLU A 63 -6.13 7.49 -2.47
C GLU A 63 -4.66 7.50 -2.87
N LYS A 64 -3.78 6.89 -2.05
CA LYS A 64 -2.36 6.71 -2.39
C LYS A 64 -2.18 5.82 -3.63
N ALA A 65 -2.90 4.71 -3.71
CA ALA A 65 -2.87 3.83 -4.87
C ALA A 65 -3.35 4.54 -6.15
N GLY A 66 -4.44 5.31 -6.07
CA GLY A 66 -4.98 6.07 -7.19
C GLY A 66 -3.99 7.08 -7.76
N LYS A 67 -3.24 7.78 -6.90
CA LYS A 67 -2.18 8.72 -7.31
C LYS A 67 -1.00 8.03 -8.01
N LEU A 68 -0.72 6.78 -7.66
CA LEU A 68 0.36 5.99 -8.26
C LEU A 68 -0.08 5.26 -9.53
N ASN A 69 -1.37 4.96 -9.68
CA ASN A 69 -1.88 4.03 -10.69
C ASN A 69 -1.49 4.45 -12.12
N GLU A 70 -1.60 5.74 -12.44
CA GLU A 70 -1.28 6.24 -13.78
C GLU A 70 0.22 6.17 -14.07
N SER A 71 1.06 6.61 -13.14
CA SER A 71 2.52 6.52 -13.28
C SER A 71 3.01 5.07 -13.38
N VAL A 72 2.37 4.16 -12.63
CA VAL A 72 2.66 2.71 -12.72
C VAL A 72 2.22 2.17 -14.08
N ARG A 73 1.08 2.59 -14.63
CA ARG A 73 0.62 2.18 -15.96
C ARG A 73 1.63 2.55 -17.04
N GLU A 74 2.09 3.79 -17.06
CA GLU A 74 3.12 4.28 -18.00
C GLU A 74 4.46 3.54 -17.84
N LYS A 75 4.88 3.29 -16.59
CA LYS A 75 6.09 2.50 -16.30
C LYS A 75 5.96 1.06 -16.76
N LEU A 76 4.79 0.44 -16.56
CA LEU A 76 4.55 -0.89 -17.05
C LEU A 76 4.59 -0.91 -18.57
N GLU A 77 4.00 0.06 -19.28
CA GLU A 77 4.05 0.10 -20.75
C GLU A 77 5.48 0.12 -21.31
N SER A 78 6.40 0.85 -20.66
CA SER A 78 7.81 0.99 -21.04
C SER A 78 8.74 -0.15 -20.61
N MET A 79 8.28 -1.07 -19.75
CA MET A 79 9.07 -2.24 -19.32
C MET A 79 9.22 -3.32 -20.39
N SER A 80 10.26 -4.14 -20.25
CA SER A 80 10.45 -5.34 -21.04
C SER A 80 9.34 -6.39 -20.77
N PRO A 81 9.07 -7.32 -21.71
CA PRO A 81 8.11 -8.41 -21.49
C PRO A 81 8.42 -9.26 -20.25
N GLU A 82 9.70 -9.51 -19.96
CA GLU A 82 10.15 -10.29 -18.80
C GLU A 82 9.84 -9.57 -17.48
N GLU A 83 10.07 -8.26 -17.42
CA GLU A 83 9.75 -7.43 -16.25
C GLU A 83 8.25 -7.32 -16.02
N LYS A 84 7.48 -7.12 -17.10
CA LYS A 84 6.00 -7.14 -17.06
C LYS A 84 5.48 -8.45 -16.49
N LYS A 85 6.01 -9.59 -16.96
CA LYS A 85 5.63 -10.91 -16.47
C LYS A 85 5.96 -11.07 -14.99
N LYS A 86 7.16 -10.68 -14.56
CA LYS A 86 7.57 -10.73 -13.15
C LYS A 86 6.66 -9.87 -12.26
N TYR A 87 6.24 -8.70 -12.75
CA TYR A 87 5.28 -7.85 -12.06
C TYR A 87 3.90 -8.51 -11.98
N GLN A 88 3.39 -9.06 -13.08
CA GLN A 88 2.11 -9.79 -13.11
C GLN A 88 2.10 -10.99 -12.16
N ASP A 89 3.19 -11.77 -12.10
CA ASP A 89 3.31 -12.90 -11.16
C ASP A 89 3.24 -12.42 -9.71
N ARG A 90 3.82 -11.25 -9.40
CA ARG A 90 3.71 -10.63 -8.07
C ARG A 90 2.31 -10.13 -7.77
N VAL A 91 1.65 -9.46 -8.72
CA VAL A 91 0.24 -9.04 -8.61
C VAL A 91 -0.63 -10.25 -8.30
N TRP A 92 -0.45 -11.35 -9.05
CA TRP A 92 -1.18 -12.59 -8.84
C TRP A 92 -0.94 -13.17 -7.45
N GLY A 93 0.31 -13.23 -7.01
CA GLY A 93 0.67 -13.67 -5.65
C GLY A 93 0.01 -12.81 -4.57
N THR A 94 0.01 -11.49 -4.72
CA THR A 94 -0.65 -10.55 -3.80
C THR A 94 -2.17 -10.76 -3.77
N LEU A 95 -2.82 -10.94 -4.93
CA LEU A 95 -4.26 -11.23 -5.00
C LEU A 95 -4.64 -12.51 -4.27
N MET A 96 -3.83 -13.57 -4.42
CA MET A 96 -4.08 -14.86 -3.75
C MET A 96 -3.97 -14.76 -2.23
N LYS A 97 -3.12 -13.87 -1.69
CA LYS A 97 -3.09 -13.58 -0.25
C LYS A 97 -4.36 -12.87 0.25
N GLY A 98 -5.02 -12.11 -0.62
CA GLY A 98 -6.23 -11.36 -0.30
C GLY A 98 -7.49 -12.22 -0.22
N GLU A 99 -7.56 -13.34 -0.94
CA GLU A 99 -8.76 -14.20 -0.99
C GLU A 99 -9.20 -14.74 0.39
N PRO A 100 -8.29 -15.31 1.22
CA PRO A 100 -8.66 -15.73 2.58
C PRO A 100 -9.18 -14.57 3.44
N VAL A 101 -8.64 -13.36 3.26
CA VAL A 101 -9.03 -12.17 4.03
C VAL A 101 -10.46 -11.76 3.68
N LYS A 102 -10.80 -11.74 2.38
CA LYS A 102 -12.17 -11.47 1.92
C LYS A 102 -13.16 -12.49 2.48
N GLN A 103 -12.80 -13.79 2.45
CA GLN A 103 -13.64 -14.85 3.01
C GLN A 103 -13.84 -14.69 4.52
N GLN A 104 -12.82 -14.30 5.28
CA GLN A 104 -12.95 -14.03 6.71
C GLN A 104 -13.88 -12.85 6.99
N LEU A 105 -13.75 -11.74 6.24
CA LEU A 105 -14.65 -10.59 6.38
C LEU A 105 -16.10 -10.95 6.06
N PHE A 106 -16.31 -11.82 5.07
CA PHE A 106 -17.63 -12.36 4.73
C PHE A 106 -18.21 -13.21 5.85
N ASN A 107 -17.44 -14.16 6.37
CA ASN A 107 -17.89 -15.06 7.43
C ASN A 107 -18.17 -14.34 8.76
N LYS A 108 -17.50 -13.21 9.03
CA LYS A 108 -17.69 -12.38 10.23
C LYS A 108 -18.81 -11.35 10.09
N ASP A 109 -19.56 -11.35 8.99
CA ASP A 109 -20.57 -10.34 8.65
C ASP A 109 -20.05 -8.88 8.74
N CYS A 110 -18.74 -8.69 8.56
CA CYS A 110 -18.10 -7.37 8.68
C CYS A 110 -18.44 -6.46 7.49
N TYR A 111 -18.99 -7.02 6.41
CA TYR A 111 -19.64 -6.27 5.34
C TYR A 111 -20.95 -5.60 5.78
N GLY A 112 -21.45 -5.84 7.00
CA GLY A 112 -22.51 -5.04 7.61
C GLY A 112 -22.11 -3.57 7.81
N SER A 113 -20.81 -3.24 7.83
CA SER A 113 -20.33 -1.85 7.80
C SER A 113 -20.49 -1.27 6.39
N SER A 114 -21.36 -0.26 6.26
CA SER A 114 -21.53 0.49 5.02
C SER A 114 -20.25 1.21 4.61
N GLU A 115 -19.47 1.69 5.57
CA GLU A 115 -18.22 2.43 5.32
C GLU A 115 -17.12 1.50 4.82
N LEU A 116 -16.99 0.30 5.40
CA LEU A 116 -16.06 -0.71 4.88
C LEU A 116 -16.46 -1.14 3.46
N ARG A 117 -17.74 -1.36 3.19
CA ARG A 117 -18.23 -1.66 1.82
C ARG A 117 -17.89 -0.55 0.84
N LYS A 118 -18.11 0.72 1.18
CA LYS A 118 -17.77 1.86 0.33
C LYS A 118 -16.26 1.91 0.07
N ALA A 119 -15.45 1.83 1.12
CA ALA A 119 -13.99 1.84 1.03
C ALA A 119 -13.46 0.69 0.16
N LEU A 120 -14.10 -0.48 0.19
CA LEU A 120 -13.71 -1.63 -0.64
C LEU A 120 -14.23 -1.55 -2.08
N SER A 121 -15.40 -0.96 -2.31
CA SER A 121 -16.01 -0.86 -3.65
C SER A 121 -15.29 0.07 -4.62
N GLY A 122 -14.40 0.93 -4.12
CA GLY A 122 -13.66 1.89 -4.94
C GLY A 122 -14.52 3.04 -5.49
N ARG A 123 -15.77 3.19 -5.05
CA ARG A 123 -16.55 4.42 -5.27
C ARG A 123 -16.01 5.51 -4.33
N LEU A 124 -14.97 6.20 -4.76
CA LEU A 124 -14.48 7.41 -4.10
C LEU A 124 -15.44 8.60 -4.27
N ASP A 125 -16.46 8.47 -5.13
CA ASP A 125 -17.29 9.58 -5.61
C ASP A 125 -18.71 9.62 -5.04
N GLN A 126 -19.02 8.81 -4.03
CA GLN A 126 -20.24 9.04 -3.24
C GLN A 126 -19.81 9.46 -1.85
N GLU A 127 -19.62 10.78 -1.75
CA GLU A 127 -19.38 11.51 -0.53
C GLU A 127 -20.20 10.96 0.64
N TYR A 128 -19.63 11.23 1.81
CA TYR A 128 -20.28 11.54 3.09
C TYR A 128 -21.47 12.53 2.97
N ASN A 129 -22.38 12.32 2.03
CA ASN A 129 -23.61 13.05 1.85
C ASN A 129 -24.75 12.10 2.22
N SER A 130 -25.31 12.33 3.40
CA SER A 130 -26.38 11.58 4.05
C SER A 130 -27.73 11.61 3.31
N ASN A 131 -27.75 11.94 2.02
CA ASN A 131 -28.97 12.12 1.22
C ASN A 131 -28.81 11.62 -0.23
N SER A 132 -28.60 10.32 -0.45
CA SER A 132 -28.86 9.74 -1.77
C SER A 132 -29.61 8.41 -1.67
N PRO A 133 -30.80 8.27 -2.28
CA PRO A 133 -31.69 7.14 -2.08
C PRO A 133 -31.52 6.12 -3.19
N PHE A 134 -30.58 5.18 -3.04
CA PHE A 134 -30.58 3.92 -3.79
C PHE A 134 -29.94 2.81 -2.95
#